data_AF-A0A3C0E982-F1
#
_entry.id   AF-A0A3C0E982-F1
#
_cell.length_a   1.000
_cell.length_b   1.000
_cell.length_c   1.000
_cell.angle_alpha   90.00
_cell.angle_beta   90.00
_cell.angle_gamma   90.00
#
_symmetry.space_group_name_H-M   'P 1'
#
loop_
_entity.id
_entity.type
_entity.pdbx_description
1 polymer ?
#
loop_
_entity_poly.entity_id
_entity_poly.type
_entity_poly.pdbx_seq_one_letter_code
_entity_poly.pdbx_strand_id
1 'polypeptide(L)'
;MRQAGQQWESGVVELSPIWNCSKINEGQVRAYGLDDVIELRDPGSEEALFKEVLQATKERRAWLGFMWSPTKAAPTLAFTRLVEPNCDVGQNPEDGCGYDDSRVRIAVHPSLVAGAPDLVELFRRWDFKESTQFVAEGCLEDTPTDFEKAATCYLKKE
;
A
#
# COMPACT_ATOMS: atom_id res chain seq x y z
N MET A 1 -18.48 0.43 -33.59
CA MET A 1 -18.05 1.83 -33.80
C MET A 1 -17.41 2.32 -32.51
N ARG A 2 -16.08 2.36 -32.44
CA ARG A 2 -15.34 2.90 -31.28
C ARG A 2 -15.18 4.41 -31.50
N GLN A 3 -15.67 5.23 -30.59
CA GLN A 3 -15.45 6.67 -30.65
C GLN A 3 -13.98 6.95 -30.31
N ALA A 4 -13.28 7.52 -31.29
CA ALA A 4 -12.01 8.21 -31.11
C ALA A 4 -12.27 9.52 -30.36
N GLY A 5 -11.54 9.79 -29.27
CA GLY A 5 -11.70 11.08 -28.57
C GLY A 5 -11.14 11.18 -27.15
N GLN A 6 -10.59 10.11 -26.57
CA GLN A 6 -9.85 10.21 -25.32
C GLN A 6 -8.58 9.39 -25.51
N GLN A 7 -7.46 10.07 -25.69
CA GLN A 7 -6.16 9.43 -25.73
C GLN A 7 -5.88 9.01 -24.29
N TRP A 8 -6.15 7.75 -23.97
CA TRP A 8 -5.79 7.19 -22.69
C TRP A 8 -4.25 7.16 -22.70
N GLU A 9 -3.60 7.70 -21.68
CA GLU A 9 -2.28 7.19 -21.27
C GLU A 9 -2.52 5.83 -20.57
N SER A 10 -3.22 4.93 -21.27
CA SER A 10 -3.59 3.63 -20.76
C SER A 10 -2.33 2.85 -20.49
N GLY A 11 -2.26 2.29 -19.29
CA GLY A 11 -1.28 1.26 -18.98
C GLY A 11 -0.03 1.79 -18.33
N VAL A 12 -0.11 2.67 -17.33
CA VAL A 12 0.99 2.78 -16.37
C VAL A 12 0.45 2.31 -15.05
N VAL A 13 0.87 1.15 -14.57
CA VAL A 13 0.61 0.70 -13.20
C VAL A 13 1.86 1.01 -12.39
N GLU A 14 1.72 1.92 -11.42
CA GLU A 14 2.83 2.28 -10.55
C GLU A 14 3.04 1.26 -9.43
N LEU A 15 4.25 0.69 -9.39
CA LEU A 15 4.65 -0.40 -8.51
C LEU A 15 6.11 -0.23 -8.11
N SER A 16 6.41 -0.12 -6.81
CA SER A 16 7.81 -0.13 -6.39
C SER A 16 8.37 -1.56 -6.36
N PRO A 17 9.46 -1.87 -7.09
CA PRO A 17 10.12 -3.18 -7.10
C PRO A 17 10.76 -3.56 -5.76
N ILE A 18 10.87 -2.60 -4.83
CA ILE A 18 11.37 -2.84 -3.47
C ILE A 18 10.26 -3.41 -2.57
N TRP A 19 8.99 -3.27 -2.96
CA TRP A 19 7.86 -3.74 -2.16
C TRP A 19 7.46 -5.16 -2.57
N ASN A 20 7.15 -6.00 -1.58
CA ASN A 20 6.72 -7.38 -1.82
C ASN A 20 5.50 -7.48 -2.76
N CYS A 21 4.68 -6.42 -2.84
CA CYS A 21 3.55 -6.34 -3.76
C CYS A 21 3.95 -6.19 -5.23
N SER A 22 5.16 -5.72 -5.58
CA SER A 22 5.57 -5.62 -6.99
C SER A 22 5.61 -6.98 -7.67
N LYS A 23 6.16 -8.02 -7.01
CA LYS A 23 6.17 -9.38 -7.56
C LYS A 23 4.75 -9.89 -7.83
N ILE A 24 3.83 -9.64 -6.91
CA ILE A 24 2.42 -10.02 -7.04
C ILE A 24 1.80 -9.32 -8.25
N ASN A 25 1.91 -7.99 -8.30
CA ASN A 25 1.25 -7.19 -9.31
C ASN A 25 1.86 -7.42 -10.72
N GLU A 26 3.18 -7.65 -10.82
CA GLU A 26 3.84 -8.12 -12.04
C GLU A 26 3.32 -9.48 -12.51
N GLY A 27 3.15 -10.42 -11.57
CA GLY A 27 2.58 -11.74 -11.85
C GLY A 27 1.15 -11.62 -12.36
N GLN A 28 0.31 -10.86 -11.67
CA GLN A 28 -1.09 -10.61 -12.03
C GLN A 28 -1.22 -10.02 -13.45
N VAL A 29 -0.44 -8.99 -13.79
CA VAL A 29 -0.48 -8.40 -15.16
C VAL A 29 -0.21 -9.45 -16.24
N ARG A 30 0.78 -10.34 -16.03
CA ARG A 30 1.07 -11.43 -16.98
C ARG A 30 -0.02 -12.51 -16.97
N ALA A 31 -0.47 -12.93 -15.80
CA ALA A 31 -1.48 -13.98 -15.64
C ALA A 31 -2.83 -13.59 -16.27
N TYR A 32 -3.17 -12.30 -16.22
CA TYR A 32 -4.36 -11.75 -16.89
C TYR A 32 -4.17 -11.46 -18.38
N GLY A 33 -2.95 -11.64 -18.93
CA GLY A 33 -2.64 -11.35 -20.33
C GLY A 33 -2.77 -9.86 -20.67
N LEU A 34 -2.32 -8.99 -19.76
CA LEU A 34 -2.39 -7.53 -19.89
C LEU A 34 -1.04 -6.90 -20.25
N ASP A 35 -0.01 -7.70 -20.47
CA ASP A 35 1.36 -7.29 -20.73
C ASP A 35 1.56 -6.53 -22.05
N ASP A 36 0.59 -6.60 -22.97
CA ASP A 36 0.57 -5.84 -24.21
C ASP A 36 -0.12 -4.46 -24.10
N VAL A 37 -0.89 -4.25 -23.03
CA VAL A 37 -1.70 -3.03 -22.81
C VAL A 37 -1.36 -2.30 -21.50
N ILE A 38 -0.53 -2.87 -20.64
CA ILE A 38 -0.04 -2.30 -19.39
C ILE A 38 1.49 -2.26 -19.37
N GLU A 39 2.03 -1.06 -19.22
CA GLU A 39 3.38 -0.77 -18.76
C GLU A 39 3.40 -0.69 -17.21
N LEU A 40 4.41 -1.32 -16.61
CA LEU A 40 4.66 -1.21 -15.17
C LEU A 40 5.73 -0.15 -14.94
N ARG A 41 5.48 0.79 -14.02
CA ARG A 41 6.39 1.88 -13.71
C ARG A 41 6.77 1.88 -12.24
N ASP A 42 8.05 1.99 -11.96
CA ASP A 42 8.53 2.22 -10.59
C ASP A 42 8.45 3.70 -10.24
N PRO A 43 7.64 4.11 -9.23
CA PRO A 43 7.66 5.48 -8.73
C PRO A 43 8.97 5.82 -7.98
N GLY A 44 9.76 4.82 -7.58
CA GLY A 44 11.03 4.95 -6.87
C GLY A 44 10.89 5.24 -5.37
N SER A 45 9.83 5.92 -4.95
CA SER A 45 9.50 6.16 -3.55
C SER A 45 7.99 6.27 -3.31
N GLU A 46 7.59 6.09 -2.05
CA GLU A 46 6.22 6.36 -1.60
C GLU A 46 5.80 7.81 -1.91
N GLU A 47 6.66 8.78 -1.63
CA GLU A 47 6.37 10.20 -1.85
C GLU A 47 6.16 10.53 -3.33
N ALA A 48 6.91 9.89 -4.23
CA ALA A 48 6.75 10.05 -5.67
C ALA A 48 5.43 9.43 -6.17
N LEU A 49 5.04 8.25 -5.68
CA LEU A 49 3.75 7.62 -5.96
C LEU A 49 2.58 8.52 -5.53
N PHE A 50 2.61 9.04 -4.31
CA PHE A 50 1.56 9.94 -3.82
C PHE A 50 1.50 11.23 -4.62
N LYS A 51 2.66 11.80 -5.00
CA LYS A 51 2.70 13.00 -5.83
C LYS A 51 2.06 12.77 -7.20
N GLU A 52 2.36 11.65 -7.86
CA GLU A 52 1.78 11.31 -9.15
C GLU A 52 0.26 11.16 -9.04
N VAL A 53 -0.23 10.39 -8.07
CA VAL A 53 -1.67 10.12 -7.97
C VAL A 53 -2.48 11.36 -7.58
N LEU A 54 -1.92 12.23 -6.73
CA LEU A 54 -2.51 13.54 -6.42
C LEU A 54 -2.52 14.45 -7.66
N GLN A 55 -1.46 14.44 -8.47
CA GLN A 55 -1.40 15.21 -9.71
C GLN A 55 -2.40 14.69 -10.74
N ALA A 56 -2.49 13.37 -10.93
CA ALA A 56 -3.47 12.73 -11.81
C ALA A 56 -4.91 13.09 -11.42
N THR A 57 -5.20 13.08 -10.10
CA THR A 57 -6.50 13.49 -9.55
C THR A 57 -6.80 14.96 -9.86
N LYS A 58 -5.83 15.85 -9.66
CA LYS A 58 -5.95 17.29 -9.95
C LYS A 58 -6.18 17.56 -11.44
N GLU A 59 -5.50 16.83 -12.31
CA GLU A 59 -5.61 16.94 -13.77
C GLU A 59 -6.82 16.20 -14.34
N ARG A 60 -7.53 15.40 -13.52
CA ARG A 60 -8.59 14.48 -13.95
C ARG A 60 -8.12 13.50 -15.02
N ARG A 61 -6.85 13.09 -14.92
CA ARG A 61 -6.24 12.08 -15.76
C ARG A 61 -6.59 10.71 -15.21
N ALA A 62 -6.96 9.78 -16.10
CA ALA A 62 -7.17 8.40 -15.70
C ALA A 62 -5.87 7.83 -15.13
N TRP A 63 -5.95 7.14 -14.00
CA TRP A 63 -4.81 6.52 -13.34
C TRP A 63 -5.19 5.10 -12.91
N LEU A 64 -4.28 4.16 -13.13
CA LEU A 64 -4.38 2.78 -12.69
C LEU A 64 -3.11 2.48 -11.89
N GLY A 65 -3.21 1.81 -10.76
CA GLY A 65 -2.01 1.51 -9.98
C GLY A 65 -2.31 0.83 -8.67
N PHE A 66 -1.26 0.54 -7.94
CA PHE A 66 -1.35 -0.02 -6.60
C PHE A 66 -1.46 1.11 -5.56
N MET A 67 -2.46 1.02 -4.70
CA MET A 67 -2.62 1.87 -3.51
C MET A 67 -3.02 1.00 -2.32
N TRP A 68 -2.66 1.45 -1.12
CA TRP A 68 -3.08 0.83 0.13
C TRP A 68 -3.75 1.85 1.05
N SER A 69 -4.41 1.33 2.07
CA SER A 69 -5.06 2.08 3.14
C SER A 69 -4.80 1.36 4.47
N PRO A 70 -4.73 2.07 5.61
CA PRO A 70 -4.81 3.53 5.79
C PRO A 70 -3.58 4.28 5.30
N THR A 71 -3.80 5.46 4.70
CA THR A 71 -2.78 6.49 4.43
C THR A 71 -3.45 7.87 4.49
N LYS A 72 -2.79 8.93 4.95
CA LYS A 72 -3.38 10.27 5.06
C LYS A 72 -3.98 10.79 3.74
N ALA A 73 -3.41 10.40 2.61
CA ALA A 73 -3.93 10.79 1.30
C ALA A 73 -5.15 9.98 0.86
N ALA A 74 -5.37 8.76 1.38
CA ALA A 74 -6.47 7.90 0.95
C ALA A 74 -7.86 8.57 1.02
N PRO A 75 -8.24 9.33 2.06
CA PRO A 75 -9.54 10.00 2.13
C PRO A 75 -9.75 11.10 1.09
N THR A 76 -8.68 11.65 0.49
CA THR A 76 -8.77 12.71 -0.53
C THR A 76 -8.82 12.16 -1.95
N LEU A 77 -8.56 10.86 -2.11
CA LEU A 77 -8.47 10.16 -3.39
C LEU A 77 -9.75 9.36 -3.64
N ALA A 78 -10.38 9.59 -4.78
CA ALA A 78 -11.60 8.89 -5.18
C ALA A 78 -11.27 7.65 -6.03
N PHE A 79 -10.81 6.58 -5.39
CA PHE A 79 -10.48 5.33 -6.06
C PHE A 79 -11.67 4.38 -6.18
N THR A 80 -11.66 3.60 -7.26
CA THR A 80 -12.46 2.37 -7.37
C THR A 80 -11.50 1.19 -7.31
N ARG A 81 -11.61 0.36 -6.28
CA ARG A 81 -10.84 -0.89 -6.19
C ARG A 81 -11.29 -1.83 -7.30
N LEU A 82 -10.35 -2.31 -8.11
CA LEU A 82 -10.64 -3.36 -9.09
C LEU A 82 -10.91 -4.69 -8.38
N VAL A 83 -11.90 -5.43 -8.88
CA VAL A 83 -12.28 -6.74 -8.32
C VAL A 83 -11.56 -7.82 -9.10
N GLU A 84 -10.88 -8.69 -8.37
CA GLU A 84 -10.15 -9.84 -8.89
C GLU A 84 -10.81 -11.14 -8.40
N PRO A 85 -10.66 -12.27 -9.11
CA PRO A 85 -11.13 -13.56 -8.61
C PRO A 85 -10.36 -13.96 -7.34
N ASN A 86 -11.01 -14.67 -6.42
CA ASN A 86 -10.34 -15.20 -5.24
C ASN A 86 -9.33 -16.29 -5.62
N CYS A 87 -8.22 -16.38 -4.88
CA CYS A 87 -7.28 -17.48 -5.06
C CYS A 87 -7.87 -18.82 -4.60
N ASP A 88 -7.62 -19.86 -5.38
CA ASP A 88 -7.89 -21.23 -4.96
C ASP A 88 -6.91 -21.68 -3.86
N VAL A 89 -7.25 -22.76 -3.16
CA VAL A 89 -6.38 -23.33 -2.10
C VAL A 89 -5.02 -23.71 -2.69
N GLY A 90 -3.97 -23.02 -2.21
CA GLY A 90 -2.59 -23.25 -2.63
C GLY A 90 -2.15 -22.46 -3.87
N GLN A 91 -3.02 -21.65 -4.47
CA GLN A 91 -2.66 -20.68 -5.50
C GLN A 91 -2.05 -19.43 -4.86
N ASN A 92 -1.07 -18.82 -5.52
CA ASN A 92 -0.54 -17.54 -5.10
C ASN A 92 -1.16 -16.39 -5.91
N PRO A 93 -1.30 -15.18 -5.33
CA PRO A 93 -1.85 -14.02 -6.05
C PRO A 93 -1.14 -13.68 -7.36
N GLU A 94 0.18 -13.91 -7.45
CA GLU A 94 0.94 -13.73 -8.69
C GLU A 94 0.48 -14.61 -9.86
N ASP A 95 -0.35 -15.63 -9.60
CA ASP A 95 -0.91 -16.55 -10.60
C ASP A 95 -2.28 -16.07 -11.15
N GLY A 96 -2.67 -14.81 -10.91
CA GLY A 96 -3.88 -14.21 -11.48
C GLY A 96 -5.11 -14.34 -10.60
N CYS A 97 -4.95 -14.06 -9.30
CA CYS A 97 -6.05 -13.92 -8.36
C CYS A 97 -5.78 -12.79 -7.38
N GLY A 98 -6.84 -12.24 -6.79
CA GLY A 98 -6.78 -11.19 -5.80
C GLY A 98 -6.31 -11.71 -4.45
N TYR A 99 -5.69 -10.82 -3.68
CA TYR A 99 -5.33 -11.07 -2.28
C TYR A 99 -6.19 -10.26 -1.33
N ASP A 100 -6.45 -10.87 -0.17
CA ASP A 100 -7.22 -10.27 0.91
C ASP A 100 -6.52 -9.05 1.52
N ASP A 101 -7.30 -8.26 2.25
CA ASP A 101 -6.78 -7.17 3.07
C ASP A 101 -5.69 -7.70 4.02
N SER A 102 -4.51 -7.11 3.89
CA SER A 102 -3.35 -7.50 4.67
C SER A 102 -3.51 -7.03 6.10
N ARG A 103 -3.12 -7.89 7.05
CA ARG A 103 -3.02 -7.48 8.45
C ARG A 103 -1.55 -7.39 8.85
N VAL A 104 -1.13 -6.21 9.28
CA VAL A 104 0.23 -5.96 9.78
C VAL A 104 0.44 -6.74 11.09
N ARG A 105 1.63 -7.31 11.28
CA ARG A 105 1.99 -8.15 12.41
C ARG A 105 3.32 -7.72 13.00
N ILE A 106 3.45 -7.83 14.32
CA ILE A 106 4.74 -7.75 14.98
C ILE A 106 5.38 -9.13 14.89
N ALA A 107 6.50 -9.23 14.18
CA ALA A 107 7.32 -10.43 14.12
C ALA A 107 8.53 -10.26 15.04
N VAL A 108 8.85 -11.30 15.82
CA VAL A 108 10.01 -11.30 16.72
C VAL A 108 10.92 -12.48 16.41
N HIS A 109 12.23 -12.29 16.57
CA HIS A 109 13.17 -13.40 16.49
C HIS A 109 12.89 -14.39 17.65
N PRO A 110 12.99 -15.73 17.43
CA PRO A 110 12.68 -16.71 18.46
C PRO A 110 13.44 -16.53 19.77
N SER A 111 14.68 -16.02 19.72
CA SER A 111 15.47 -15.76 20.94
C SER A 111 14.87 -14.70 21.85
N LEU A 112 14.08 -13.75 21.31
CA LEU A 112 13.43 -12.71 22.12
C LEU A 112 12.36 -13.31 23.04
N VAL A 113 11.71 -14.40 22.59
CA VAL A 113 10.69 -15.12 23.38
C VAL A 113 11.27 -15.64 24.69
N ALA A 114 12.51 -16.13 24.66
CA ALA A 114 13.20 -16.60 25.84
C ALA A 114 13.92 -15.47 26.59
N GLY A 115 14.49 -14.50 25.87
CA GLY A 115 15.35 -13.46 26.44
C GLY A 115 14.61 -12.27 27.05
N ALA A 116 13.39 -11.97 26.59
CA ALA A 116 12.58 -10.85 27.05
C ALA A 116 11.08 -11.16 26.93
N PRO A 117 10.55 -12.11 27.73
CA PRO A 117 9.15 -12.54 27.64
C PRO A 117 8.15 -11.41 27.99
N ASP A 118 8.57 -10.44 28.79
CA ASP A 118 7.81 -9.24 29.13
C ASP A 118 7.58 -8.31 27.92
N LEU A 119 8.60 -8.12 27.08
CA LEU A 119 8.44 -7.39 25.81
C LEU A 119 7.52 -8.13 24.84
N VAL A 120 7.59 -9.47 24.80
CA VAL A 120 6.68 -10.27 23.97
C VAL A 120 5.23 -10.12 24.46
N GLU A 121 5.00 -10.09 25.77
CA GLU A 121 3.67 -9.85 26.32
C GLU A 121 3.16 -8.44 26.00
N LEU A 122 4.02 -7.43 26.04
CA LEU A 122 3.69 -6.07 25.58
C LEU A 122 3.26 -6.09 24.11
N PHE A 123 4.04 -6.71 23.22
CA PHE A 123 3.73 -6.76 21.79
C PHE A 123 2.44 -7.52 21.47
N ARG A 124 2.08 -8.53 22.27
CA ARG A 124 0.80 -9.24 22.12
C ARG A 124 -0.42 -8.38 22.47
N ARG A 125 -0.24 -7.39 23.35
CA ARG A 125 -1.28 -6.45 23.76
C ARG A 125 -1.30 -5.20 22.91
N TRP A 126 -0.23 -4.93 22.18
CA TRP A 126 -0.13 -3.81 21.28
C TRP A 126 -1.10 -3.99 20.11
N ASP A 127 -1.99 -3.01 19.95
CA ASP A 127 -2.86 -2.90 18.78
C ASP A 127 -2.53 -1.61 18.03
N PHE A 128 -2.56 -1.70 16.71
CA PHE A 128 -2.30 -0.58 15.82
C PHE A 128 -3.32 -0.64 14.69
N LYS A 129 -4.43 0.05 14.92
CA LYS A 129 -5.63 0.06 14.08
C LYS A 129 -5.59 1.21 13.07
N GLU A 130 -6.56 1.22 12.17
CA GLU A 130 -6.67 2.24 11.13
C GLU A 130 -6.67 3.67 11.70
N SER A 131 -7.46 3.91 12.76
CA SER A 131 -7.56 5.24 13.36
C SER A 131 -6.25 5.71 14.01
N THR A 132 -5.46 4.79 14.57
CA THR A 132 -4.18 5.13 15.23
C THR A 132 -3.10 5.47 14.21
N GLN A 133 -3.15 4.88 13.00
CA GLN A 133 -2.26 5.27 11.89
C GLN A 133 -2.39 6.76 11.58
N PHE A 134 -3.62 7.27 11.42
CA PHE A 134 -3.82 8.69 11.11
C PHE A 134 -3.29 9.63 12.20
N VAL A 135 -3.39 9.24 13.47
CA VAL A 135 -2.82 10.00 14.59
C VAL A 135 -1.31 9.99 14.54
N ALA A 136 -0.70 8.84 14.26
CA ALA A 136 0.75 8.68 14.13
C ALA A 136 1.30 9.50 12.95
N GLU A 137 0.67 9.44 11.78
CA GLU A 137 1.04 10.22 10.59
C GLU A 137 0.98 11.73 10.85
N GLY A 138 -0.08 12.21 11.53
CA GLY A 138 -0.18 13.62 11.92
C GLY A 138 0.95 14.05 12.88
N CYS A 139 1.31 13.20 13.84
CA CYS A 139 2.46 13.48 14.72
C CYS A 139 3.79 13.51 13.96
N LEU A 140 3.97 12.66 12.94
CA LEU A 140 5.19 12.63 12.12
C LEU A 140 5.35 13.91 11.29
N GLU A 141 4.25 14.45 10.75
CA GLU A 141 4.26 15.72 10.01
C GLU A 141 4.58 16.93 10.90
N ASP A 142 4.08 16.95 12.14
CA ASP A 142 4.38 18.01 13.11
C ASP A 142 5.84 17.98 13.59
N THR A 143 6.50 16.83 13.41
CA THR A 143 7.86 16.56 13.90
C THR A 143 8.73 15.91 12.83
N PRO A 144 8.85 16.53 11.65
CA PRO A 144 9.51 15.91 10.52
C PRO A 144 10.94 15.57 10.89
N THR A 145 11.37 14.34 10.58
CA THR A 145 12.71 13.79 10.88
C THR A 145 13.03 13.52 12.36
N ASP A 146 12.13 13.81 13.30
CA ASP A 146 12.30 13.53 14.73
C ASP A 146 11.34 12.42 15.19
N PHE A 147 11.73 11.18 14.94
CA PHE A 147 10.89 10.00 15.19
C PHE A 147 10.59 9.77 16.68
N GLU A 148 11.49 10.15 17.59
CA GLU A 148 11.25 10.02 19.04
C GLU A 148 10.18 10.99 19.51
N LYS A 149 10.23 12.23 19.00
CA LYS A 149 9.21 13.23 19.30
C LYS A 149 7.87 12.87 18.65
N ALA A 150 7.87 12.32 17.44
CA ALA A 150 6.67 11.79 16.78
C ALA A 150 6.03 10.66 17.63
N ALA A 151 6.83 9.70 18.08
CA ALA A 151 6.37 8.60 18.93
C ALA A 151 5.82 9.12 20.27
N THR A 152 6.50 10.09 20.90
CA THR A 152 6.03 10.71 22.14
C THR A 152 4.71 11.48 21.94
N CYS A 153 4.54 12.15 20.80
CA CYS A 153 3.28 12.80 20.43
C CYS A 153 2.15 11.77 20.30
N TYR A 154 2.40 10.65 19.62
CA TYR A 154 1.44 9.57 19.44
C TYR A 154 1.01 8.94 20.78
N LEU A 155 1.98 8.54 21.61
CA LEU A 155 1.73 7.90 22.91
C LEU A 155 1.02 8.80 23.94
N LYS A 156 0.91 10.10 23.67
CA LYS A 156 0.11 11.03 24.49
C LYS A 156 -1.34 11.14 24.02
N LYS A 157 -1.62 10.73 22.78
CA LYS A 157 -2.93 10.84 22.14
C LYS A 157 -3.70 9.51 22.16
N GLU A 158 -3.00 8.38 22.22
CA GLU A 158 -3.53 7.00 22.29
C GLU A 158 -3.00 6.28 23.55
#